data_AF-A0A9X7RK30-F1
#
_entry.id   AF-A0A9X7RK30-F1
#
_cell.length_a   1.000
_cell.length_b   1.000
_cell.length_c   1.000
_cell.angle_alpha   90.00
_cell.angle_beta   90.00
_cell.angle_gamma   90.00
#
_symmetry.space_group_name_H-M   'P 1'
#
loop_
_entity.id
_entity.type
_entity.pdbx_description
1 polymer ?
#
loop_
_entity_poly.entity_id
_entity_poly.type
_entity_poly.pdbx_seq_one_letter_code
_entity_poly.pdbx_strand_id
1 'polypeptide(L)'
;MPLRQPLFLLSTLVLGPGVLVNLILKDNWGRPRPQHVAEFGGDLPYQTVWKVTDYCDRNCSFVSGEASSAIWLTSVAFLVPATWRKAMLLLVLPLCFILSSNRIAFGGHFLSDTLISWGVTLLLILAVFHLFFQRTRPIVSDRSLDEWMTALGRFLQLSFQRLRRR
;
A
#
# COMPACT_ATOMS: atom_id res chain seq x y z
N MET A 1 -0.59 20.64 -15.27
CA MET A 1 -1.54 19.85 -14.45
C MET A 1 -1.03 19.87 -13.01
N PRO A 2 -1.88 19.91 -11.98
CA PRO A 2 -1.40 19.84 -10.60
C PRO A 2 -0.75 18.47 -10.34
N LEU A 3 0.58 18.42 -10.24
CA LEU A 3 1.36 17.17 -10.11
C LEU A 3 1.20 16.50 -8.74
N ARG A 4 0.69 17.23 -7.74
CA ARG A 4 0.51 16.71 -6.38
C ARG A 4 -0.43 15.52 -6.29
N GLN A 5 -1.50 15.49 -7.10
CA GLN A 5 -2.48 14.39 -7.08
C GLN A 5 -1.92 13.05 -7.59
N PRO A 6 -1.33 12.96 -8.80
CA PRO A 6 -0.73 11.71 -9.26
C PRO A 6 0.46 11.31 -8.38
N LEU A 7 1.25 12.27 -7.89
CA LEU A 7 2.37 11.96 -6.99
C LEU A 7 1.89 11.43 -5.63
N PHE A 8 0.77 11.92 -5.11
CA PHE A 8 0.15 11.37 -3.91
C PHE A 8 -0.29 9.92 -4.12
N LEU A 9 -0.96 9.60 -5.23
CA LEU A 9 -1.38 8.22 -5.52
C LEU A 9 -0.18 7.29 -5.68
N LEU A 10 0.82 7.71 -6.47
CA LEU A 10 2.02 6.92 -6.70
C LEU A 10 2.83 6.72 -5.42
N SER A 11 3.05 7.77 -4.64
CA SER A 11 3.80 7.67 -3.39
C SER A 11 3.10 6.78 -2.37
N THR A 12 1.79 6.91 -2.19
CA THR A 12 1.05 6.04 -1.26
C THR A 12 0.98 4.59 -1.72
N LEU A 13 0.91 4.34 -3.04
CA LEU A 13 0.92 2.97 -3.60
C LEU A 13 2.29 2.29 -3.41
N VAL A 14 3.37 3.04 -3.69
CA VAL A 14 4.74 2.53 -3.52
C VAL A 14 5.06 2.35 -2.04
N LEU A 15 4.79 3.37 -1.21
CA LEU A 15 5.17 3.35 0.20
C LEU A 15 4.28 2.43 1.05
N GLY A 16 2.98 2.35 0.77
CA GLY A 16 2.05 1.51 1.52
C GLY A 16 2.13 0.03 1.13
N PRO A 17 1.42 -0.42 0.08
CA PRO A 17 1.48 -1.81 -0.37
C PRO A 17 2.89 -2.29 -0.74
N GLY A 18 3.66 -1.49 -1.48
CA GLY A 18 4.98 -1.91 -1.98
C GLY A 18 6.02 -2.06 -0.86
N VAL A 19 6.35 -0.96 -0.20
CA VAL A 19 7.45 -0.91 0.77
C VAL A 19 7.01 -1.36 2.15
N LEU A 20 6.05 -0.66 2.77
CA LEU A 20 5.67 -0.95 4.15
C LEU A 20 5.14 -2.38 4.30
N VAL A 21 4.22 -2.79 3.44
CA VAL A 21 3.56 -4.08 3.60
C VAL A 21 4.39 -5.22 3.01
N ASN A 22 4.71 -5.20 1.72
CA ASN A 22 5.37 -6.35 1.10
C ASN A 22 6.87 -6.42 1.43
N LEU A 23 7.60 -5.30 1.44
CA LEU A 23 9.06 -5.31 1.65
C LEU A 23 9.46 -5.35 3.13
N ILE A 24 8.78 -4.60 4.00
CA ILE A 24 9.19 -4.45 5.42
C ILE A 24 8.50 -5.44 6.35
N LEU A 25 7.21 -5.71 6.15
CA LEU A 25 6.44 -6.54 7.09
C LEU A 25 6.36 -8.00 6.64
N LYS A 26 5.97 -8.25 5.38
CA LYS A 26 5.54 -9.57 4.90
C LYS A 26 6.58 -10.67 5.04
N ASP A 27 7.83 -10.39 4.66
CA ASP A 27 8.91 -11.37 4.69
C ASP A 27 9.74 -11.31 5.99
N ASN A 28 9.39 -10.42 6.92
CA ASN A 28 10.14 -10.23 8.18
C ASN A 28 9.37 -10.67 9.42
N TRP A 29 8.13 -11.16 9.28
CA TRP A 29 7.30 -11.59 10.41
C TRP A 29 7.30 -13.11 10.63
N GLY A 30 7.45 -13.87 9.55
CA GLY A 30 7.49 -15.34 9.54
C GLY A 30 6.26 -16.05 10.09
N ARG A 31 5.10 -15.38 10.08
CA ARG A 31 3.80 -15.95 10.50
C ARG A 31 3.24 -16.91 9.43
N PRO A 32 2.98 -18.19 9.75
CA PRO A 32 2.33 -19.14 8.85
C PRO A 32 0.93 -18.69 8.41
N ARG A 33 0.51 -19.10 7.20
CA ARG A 33 -0.87 -18.85 6.72
C ARG A 33 -1.86 -19.80 7.36
N PRO A 34 -3.14 -19.40 7.51
CA PRO A 34 -4.18 -20.28 8.05
C PRO A 34 -4.18 -21.67 7.42
N GLN A 35 -4.13 -21.77 6.09
CA GLN A 35 -4.12 -23.06 5.38
C GLN A 35 -2.91 -23.98 5.65
N HIS A 36 -1.84 -23.47 6.27
CA HIS A 36 -0.64 -24.25 6.61
C HIS A 36 -0.57 -24.60 8.09
N VAL A 37 -1.50 -24.11 8.89
CA VAL A 37 -1.53 -24.29 10.34
C VAL A 37 -2.28 -25.58 10.70
N ALA A 38 -1.83 -26.28 11.75
CA ALA A 38 -2.35 -27.58 12.19
C ALA A 38 -3.86 -27.59 12.43
N GLU A 39 -4.39 -26.50 12.98
CA GLU A 39 -5.82 -26.29 13.25
C GLU A 39 -6.69 -26.30 11.97
N PHE A 40 -6.09 -26.09 10.80
CA PHE A 40 -6.74 -26.13 9.49
C PHE A 40 -6.22 -27.25 8.58
N GLY A 41 -5.53 -28.26 9.15
CA GLY A 41 -5.05 -29.43 8.43
C GLY A 41 -3.67 -29.27 7.77
N GLY A 42 -2.89 -28.26 8.16
CA GLY A 42 -1.48 -28.15 7.81
C GLY A 42 -0.53 -28.73 8.86
N ASP A 43 0.78 -28.45 8.71
CA ASP A 43 1.83 -29.03 9.56
C ASP A 43 2.56 -28.00 10.43
N LEU A 44 2.20 -26.71 10.35
CA LEU A 44 2.83 -25.64 11.10
C LEU A 44 2.02 -25.26 12.34
N PRO A 45 2.67 -24.81 13.44
CA PRO A 45 1.94 -24.35 14.62
C PRO A 45 1.30 -22.99 14.39
N TYR A 46 0.10 -22.77 14.95
CA TYR A 46 -0.51 -21.45 15.02
C TYR A 46 0.41 -20.44 15.71
N GLN A 47 0.57 -19.26 15.11
CA GLN A 47 1.29 -18.14 15.72
C GLN A 47 0.39 -16.92 15.90
N THR A 48 0.52 -16.28 17.06
CA THR A 48 -0.14 -15.02 17.39
C THR A 48 0.45 -13.87 16.60
N VAL A 49 -0.36 -12.84 16.33
CA VAL A 49 0.00 -11.74 15.43
C VAL A 49 1.19 -10.89 15.90
N TRP A 50 1.44 -10.76 17.20
CA TRP A 50 2.52 -9.91 17.74
C TRP A 50 3.85 -10.64 17.96
N LYS A 51 3.94 -11.89 17.49
CA LYS A 51 5.14 -12.72 17.63
C LYS A 51 5.81 -12.86 16.28
N VAL A 52 7.05 -12.42 16.19
CA VAL A 52 7.92 -12.68 15.04
C VAL A 52 8.49 -14.09 15.17
N THR A 53 8.41 -14.86 14.10
CA THR A 53 8.87 -16.26 14.06
C THR A 53 9.65 -16.56 12.79
N ASP A 54 10.17 -17.78 12.68
CA ASP A 54 10.97 -18.31 11.57
C ASP A 54 10.27 -19.48 10.84
N TYR A 55 8.99 -19.72 11.12
CA TYR A 55 8.20 -20.79 10.48
C TYR A 55 7.88 -20.54 8.99
N CYS A 56 8.17 -19.35 8.48
CA CYS A 56 7.92 -18.99 7.09
C CYS A 56 9.00 -18.02 6.60
N ASP A 57 9.62 -18.37 5.46
CA ASP A 57 10.73 -17.59 4.90
C ASP A 57 10.26 -16.48 3.96
N ARG A 58 9.19 -16.72 3.19
CA ARG A 58 8.71 -15.79 2.15
C ARG A 58 7.20 -15.86 1.96
N ASN A 59 6.63 -14.75 1.53
CA ASN A 59 5.21 -14.63 1.19
C ASN A 59 4.30 -15.06 2.35
N CYS A 60 4.71 -14.73 3.58
CA CYS A 60 4.05 -15.14 4.81
C CYS A 60 2.70 -14.46 5.01
N SER A 61 1.99 -14.86 6.06
CA SER A 61 0.62 -14.39 6.30
C SER A 61 0.56 -12.96 6.83
N PHE A 62 1.46 -12.57 7.74
CA PHE A 62 1.45 -11.22 8.27
C PHE A 62 2.35 -10.29 7.47
N VAL A 63 1.90 -9.16 6.91
CA VAL A 63 0.50 -8.73 6.70
C VAL A 63 0.04 -8.96 5.26
N SER A 64 -1.27 -8.87 5.02
CA SER A 64 -1.84 -9.12 3.70
C SER A 64 -1.58 -7.97 2.70
N GLY A 65 -0.67 -8.21 1.74
CA GLY A 65 -0.42 -7.29 0.63
C GLY A 65 -1.65 -6.97 -0.21
N GLU A 66 -2.51 -7.95 -0.46
CA GLU A 66 -3.76 -7.76 -1.19
C GLU A 66 -4.74 -6.89 -0.41
N ALA A 67 -4.86 -7.09 0.91
CA ALA A 67 -5.67 -6.23 1.77
C ALA A 67 -5.13 -4.79 1.81
N SER A 68 -3.81 -4.61 1.83
CA SER A 68 -3.17 -3.29 1.72
C SER A 68 -3.55 -2.60 0.41
N SER A 69 -3.39 -3.28 -0.72
CA SER A 69 -3.75 -2.74 -2.04
C SER A 69 -5.25 -2.43 -2.14
N ALA A 70 -6.10 -3.25 -1.53
CA ALA A 70 -7.54 -3.07 -1.51
C ALA A 70 -7.94 -1.81 -0.73
N ILE A 71 -7.40 -1.60 0.49
CA ILE A 71 -7.68 -0.38 1.25
C ILE A 71 -7.05 0.85 0.62
N TRP A 72 -5.94 0.69 -0.12
CA TRP A 72 -5.29 1.79 -0.83
C TRP A 72 -6.23 2.48 -1.82
N LEU A 73 -7.22 1.78 -2.39
CA LEU A 73 -8.24 2.38 -3.25
C LEU A 73 -8.99 3.54 -2.58
N THR A 74 -9.07 3.56 -1.25
CA THR A 74 -9.68 4.68 -0.50
C THR A 74 -8.93 5.99 -0.67
N SER A 75 -7.65 5.97 -1.09
CA SER A 75 -6.86 7.15 -1.43
C SER A 75 -7.54 8.03 -2.49
N VAL A 76 -8.29 7.43 -3.44
CA VAL A 76 -9.03 8.16 -4.47
C VAL A 76 -10.10 9.05 -3.86
N ALA A 77 -10.72 8.64 -2.75
CA ALA A 77 -11.73 9.44 -2.08
C ALA A 77 -11.17 10.75 -1.49
N PHE A 78 -9.86 10.84 -1.26
CA PHE A 78 -9.23 12.09 -0.81
C PHE A 78 -9.04 13.10 -1.94
N LEU A 79 -9.05 12.63 -3.20
CA LEU A 79 -8.83 13.47 -4.39
C LEU A 79 -10.12 14.03 -4.99
N VAL A 80 -11.26 13.37 -4.74
CA VAL A 80 -12.56 13.85 -5.24
C VAL A 80 -13.12 15.02 -4.42
N PRO A 81 -13.99 15.86 -5.01
CA PRO A 81 -14.67 16.94 -4.28
C PRO A 81 -15.42 16.41 -3.04
N ALA A 82 -15.51 17.25 -2.00
CA ALA A 82 -16.12 16.88 -0.71
C ALA A 82 -17.53 16.27 -0.85
N THR A 83 -18.31 16.76 -1.83
CA THR A 83 -19.66 16.27 -2.15
C THR A 83 -19.68 14.82 -2.65
N TRP A 84 -18.66 14.38 -3.37
CA TRP A 84 -18.55 13.04 -3.95
C TRP A 84 -17.82 12.03 -3.05
N ARG A 85 -17.17 12.48 -1.97
CA ARG A 85 -16.36 11.61 -1.09
C ARG A 85 -17.16 10.46 -0.52
N LYS A 86 -18.38 10.72 -0.03
CA LYS A 86 -19.25 9.67 0.54
C LYS A 86 -19.60 8.64 -0.51
N ALA A 87 -20.01 9.08 -1.71
CA ALA A 87 -20.33 8.18 -2.82
C ALA A 87 -19.11 7.33 -3.23
N MET A 88 -17.93 7.94 -3.30
CA MET A 88 -16.69 7.23 -3.63
C MET A 88 -16.33 6.19 -2.56
N LEU A 89 -16.45 6.51 -1.27
CA LEU A 89 -16.23 5.56 -0.19
C LEU A 89 -17.26 4.43 -0.18
N LEU A 90 -18.53 4.72 -0.46
CA LEU A 90 -19.58 3.71 -0.59
C LEU A 90 -19.33 2.75 -1.75
N LEU A 91 -18.62 3.17 -2.80
CA LEU A 91 -18.19 2.30 -3.88
C LEU A 91 -16.95 1.47 -3.51
N VAL A 92 -15.94 2.11 -2.93
CA VAL A 92 -14.63 1.51 -2.70
C VAL A 92 -14.60 0.58 -1.49
N LEU A 93 -15.29 0.91 -0.40
CA LEU A 93 -15.26 0.10 0.83
C LEU A 93 -15.83 -1.31 0.62
N PRO A 94 -16.96 -1.52 -0.09
CA PRO A 94 -17.42 -2.86 -0.42
C PRO A 94 -16.42 -3.65 -1.27
N LEU A 95 -15.79 -3.00 -2.26
CA LEU A 95 -14.74 -3.65 -3.06
C LEU A 95 -13.56 -4.06 -2.18
N CYS A 96 -13.13 -3.17 -1.29
CA CYS A 96 -12.06 -3.46 -0.33
C CYS A 96 -12.41 -4.68 0.55
N PHE A 97 -13.64 -4.71 1.06
CA PHE A 97 -14.16 -5.79 1.87
C PHE A 97 -14.20 -7.12 1.10
N ILE A 98 -14.70 -7.12 -0.13
CA ILE A 98 -14.79 -8.34 -0.97
C ILE A 98 -13.39 -8.90 -1.26
N LEU A 99 -12.48 -8.05 -1.73
CA LEU A 99 -11.10 -8.45 -2.05
C LEU A 99 -10.37 -9.03 -0.83
N SER A 100 -10.58 -8.41 0.33
CA SER A 100 -9.94 -8.83 1.58
C SER A 100 -10.59 -10.09 2.17
N SER A 101 -11.91 -10.21 2.10
CA SER A 101 -12.66 -11.39 2.54
C SER A 101 -12.28 -12.63 1.74
N ASN A 102 -12.03 -12.47 0.43
CA ASN A 102 -11.54 -13.56 -0.42
C ASN A 102 -10.24 -14.18 0.14
N ARG A 103 -9.32 -13.36 0.65
CA ARG A 103 -8.06 -13.84 1.22
C ARG A 103 -8.24 -14.61 2.52
N ILE A 104 -9.26 -14.28 3.30
CA ILE A 104 -9.62 -14.98 4.54
C ILE A 104 -10.34 -16.29 4.20
N ALA A 105 -11.32 -16.25 3.30
CA ALA A 105 -12.12 -17.40 2.89
C ALA A 105 -11.27 -18.55 2.32
N PHE A 106 -10.23 -18.22 1.55
CA PHE A 106 -9.29 -19.20 0.99
C PHE A 106 -8.08 -19.49 1.89
N GLY A 107 -8.13 -19.12 3.18
CA GLY A 107 -7.09 -19.46 4.15
C GLY A 107 -5.72 -18.83 3.89
N GLY A 108 -5.66 -17.76 3.08
CA GLY A 108 -4.42 -17.04 2.79
C GLY A 108 -3.97 -16.15 3.94
N HIS A 109 -4.92 -15.57 4.67
CA HIS A 109 -4.66 -14.61 5.74
C HIS A 109 -5.64 -14.74 6.90
N PHE A 110 -5.15 -14.53 8.13
CA PHE A 110 -6.04 -14.36 9.27
C PHE A 110 -6.75 -13.00 9.19
N LEU A 111 -7.92 -12.90 9.83
CA LEU A 111 -8.64 -11.62 9.94
C LEU A 111 -7.75 -10.51 10.53
N SER A 112 -6.91 -10.84 11.52
CA SER A 112 -5.96 -9.90 12.12
C SER A 112 -4.96 -9.35 11.11
N ASP A 113 -4.45 -10.19 10.19
CA ASP A 113 -3.47 -9.78 9.18
C ASP A 113 -4.08 -8.77 8.22
N THR A 114 -5.33 -9.02 7.84
CA THR A 114 -6.13 -8.15 6.97
C THR A 114 -6.43 -6.82 7.64
N LEU A 115 -6.96 -6.81 8.86
CA LEU A 115 -7.34 -5.59 9.57
C LEU A 115 -6.12 -4.72 9.92
N ILE A 116 -5.02 -5.33 10.36
CA ILE A 116 -3.78 -4.61 10.62
C ILE A 116 -3.23 -4.03 9.32
N SER A 117 -3.25 -4.81 8.22
CA SER A 117 -2.85 -4.30 6.91
C SER A 117 -3.68 -3.09 6.49
N TRP A 118 -4.99 -3.11 6.74
CA TRP A 118 -5.86 -1.97 6.46
C TRP A 118 -5.45 -0.74 7.29
N GLY A 119 -5.28 -0.93 8.60
CA GLY A 119 -4.91 0.13 9.53
C GLY A 119 -3.58 0.80 9.17
N VAL A 120 -2.51 0.03 9.00
CA VAL A 120 -1.17 0.60 8.71
C VAL A 120 -1.14 1.32 7.36
N THR A 121 -1.83 0.78 6.36
CA THR A 121 -1.89 1.40 5.02
C THR A 121 -2.72 2.69 5.06
N LEU A 122 -3.85 2.69 5.75
CA LEU A 122 -4.70 3.88 5.89
C LEU A 122 -3.97 4.99 6.67
N LEU A 123 -3.27 4.64 7.76
CA LEU A 123 -2.45 5.59 8.50
C LEU A 123 -1.37 6.23 7.62
N LEU A 124 -0.70 5.43 6.78
CA LEU A 124 0.27 5.94 5.82
C LEU A 124 -0.38 6.89 4.81
N ILE A 125 -1.54 6.53 4.25
CA ILE A 125 -2.29 7.38 3.32
C ILE A 125 -2.63 8.72 3.98
N LEU A 126 -3.14 8.70 5.21
CA LEU A 126 -3.46 9.90 5.98
C LEU A 126 -2.23 10.77 6.24
N ALA A 127 -1.11 10.15 6.62
CA ALA A 127 0.15 10.85 6.85
C ALA A 127 0.65 11.55 5.58
N VAL A 128 0.71 10.82 4.46
CA VAL A 128 1.14 11.40 3.17
C VAL A 128 0.16 12.49 2.71
N PHE A 129 -1.15 12.27 2.87
CA PHE A 129 -2.17 13.27 2.53
C PHE A 129 -2.00 14.56 3.33
N HIS A 130 -1.75 14.44 4.64
CA HIS A 130 -1.50 15.58 5.52
C HIS A 130 -0.25 16.37 5.09
N LEU A 131 0.85 15.66 4.79
CA LEU A 131 2.12 16.27 4.34
C LEU A 131 1.99 16.97 2.99
N PHE A 132 1.21 16.39 2.06
CA PHE A 132 1.04 16.93 0.72
C PHE A 132 0.04 18.07 0.67
N PHE A 133 -1.10 17.97 1.37
CA PHE A 133 -2.26 18.85 1.14
C PHE A 133 -2.67 19.76 2.30
N GLN A 134 -2.44 19.35 3.56
CA GLN A 134 -2.96 20.09 4.72
C GLN A 134 -1.94 21.02 5.39
N ARG A 135 -0.65 20.83 5.12
CA ARG A 135 0.40 21.70 5.70
C ARG A 135 0.30 23.10 5.08
N THR A 136 0.27 24.14 5.92
CA THR A 136 0.19 25.57 5.53
C THR A 136 1.29 26.01 4.57
N ARG A 137 2.45 25.35 4.65
CA ARG A 137 3.45 25.27 3.58
C ARG A 137 3.56 23.80 3.19
N PRO A 138 2.90 23.33 2.12
CA PRO A 138 3.09 21.95 1.69
C PRO A 138 4.57 21.74 1.40
N ILE A 139 5.14 20.63 1.88
CA ILE A 139 6.57 20.30 1.65
C ILE A 139 6.87 20.31 0.15
N VAL A 140 5.85 19.97 -0.65
CA VAL A 140 5.92 19.79 -2.08
C VAL A 140 4.97 20.80 -2.76
N SER A 141 5.55 21.80 -3.42
CA SER A 141 4.80 22.76 -4.23
C SER A 141 4.68 22.27 -5.68
N ASP A 142 3.59 22.62 -6.37
CA ASP A 142 3.42 22.23 -7.79
C ASP A 142 4.57 22.75 -8.66
N ARG A 143 5.04 23.99 -8.41
CA ARG A 143 6.19 24.57 -9.12
C ARG A 143 7.49 23.80 -8.91
N SER A 144 7.80 23.43 -7.67
CA SER A 144 9.00 22.62 -7.37
C SER A 144 8.94 21.24 -8.02
N LEU A 145 7.74 20.65 -8.12
CA LEU A 145 7.56 19.36 -8.80
C LEU A 145 7.77 19.48 -10.30
N ASP A 146 7.21 20.51 -10.93
CA ASP A 146 7.38 20.77 -12.36
C ASP A 146 8.86 20.98 -12.69
N GLU A 147 9.59 21.78 -11.90
CA GLU A 147 11.02 22.02 -12.08
C GLU A 147 11.84 20.73 -11.94
N TRP A 148 11.56 19.92 -10.90
CA TRP A 148 12.24 18.63 -10.67
C TRP A 148 11.96 17.61 -11.78
N MET A 149 10.69 17.42 -12.17
CA MET A 149 10.31 16.48 -13.24
C MET A 149 10.91 16.90 -14.58
N THR A 150 10.95 18.20 -14.86
CA THR A 150 11.58 18.72 -16.08
C THR A 150 13.08 18.46 -16.08
N ALA A 151 13.76 18.67 -14.94
CA ALA A 151 15.18 18.36 -14.81
C ALA A 151 15.46 16.86 -14.98
N LEU A 152 14.67 16.00 -14.34
CA LEU A 152 14.77 14.55 -14.45
C LEU A 152 14.54 14.08 -15.90
N GLY A 153 13.50 14.60 -16.57
CA GLY A 153 13.19 14.28 -17.95
C GLY A 153 14.33 14.64 -18.91
N ARG A 154 14.92 15.84 -18.75
CA ARG A 154 16.10 16.26 -19.52
C ARG A 154 17.30 15.34 -19.27
N PHE A 155 17.57 14.98 -18.02
CA PHE A 155 18.66 14.07 -17.67
C PHE A 155 18.49 12.68 -18.31
N LEU A 156 17.27 12.12 -18.24
CA LEU A 156 16.96 10.82 -18.84
C LEU A 156 17.06 10.86 -20.36
N GLN A 157 16.55 11.91 -21.00
CA GLN A 157 16.63 12.08 -22.45
C GLN A 157 18.08 12.16 -22.93
N LEU A 158 18.92 12.92 -22.23
CA LEU A 158 20.36 13.02 -22.53
C LEU A 158 21.07 11.68 -22.34
N SER A 159 20.74 10.95 -21.28
CA SER A 159 21.31 9.62 -21.00
C SER A 159 20.90 8.60 -22.08
N PHE A 160 19.64 8.62 -22.50
CA PHE A 160 19.13 7.75 -23.56
C PHE A 160 19.75 8.06 -24.93
N GLN A 161 19.91 9.34 -25.26
CA GLN A 161 20.60 9.75 -26.50
C GLN A 161 22.07 9.34 -26.51
N ARG A 162 22.75 9.36 -25.36
CA ARG A 162 24.13 8.86 -25.22
C ARG A 162 24.22 7.35 -25.40
N LEU A 163 23.25 6.58 -24.88
CA LEU A 163 23.20 5.13 -25.08
C LEU A 163 22.94 4.76 -26.54
N ARG A 164 22.03 5.46 -27.23
CA ARG A 164 21.68 5.17 -28.64
C ARG A 164 22.78 5.52 -29.65
N ARG A 165 23.74 6.37 -29.28
CA ARG A 165 24.88 6.76 -30.15
C ARG A 165 26.11 5.87 -29.98
N ARG A 166 26.08 4.89 -29.08
CA ARG A 166 27.07 3.81 -28.97
C ARG A 166 26.56 2.56 -29.65
#